data_AF-A0A2V8UQ26-F1
#
_entry.id   AF-A0A2V8UQ26-F1
#
_cell.length_a   1.000
_cell.length_b   1.000
_cell.length_c   1.000
_cell.angle_alpha   90.00
_cell.angle_beta   90.00
_cell.angle_gamma   90.00
#
_symmetry.space_group_name_H-M   'P 1'
#
loop_
_entity.id
_entity.type
_entity.pdbx_description
1 polymer ?
#
loop_
_entity_poly.entity_id
_entity_poly.type
_entity_poly.pdbx_seq_one_letter_code
_entity_poly.pdbx_strand_id
1 'polypeptide(L)'
;MSYELLTATVIESRERKTRLAAICKRRVTLRRYRSLTEPYLDSCGIFKEAIIAILGTVAKQERLRISERVSAGLRHARLTGTRSGRPIGRPRLVFDRAKAVQLRLEGVSWRQIARRLGVSVASARRAYRAFGTCILDREQKQSPLAKAAQSL
;
A
#
# COMPACT_ATOMS: atom_id res chain seq x y z
N MET A 1 43.79 26.64 5.98
CA MET A 1 43.10 25.63 6.81
C MET A 1 41.66 26.09 7.05
N SER A 2 40.96 26.51 5.99
CA SER A 2 40.11 25.64 5.17
C SER A 2 38.73 25.44 5.83
N TYR A 3 37.98 26.52 5.70
CA TYR A 3 36.53 26.73 5.76
C TYR A 3 35.78 25.66 4.96
N GLU A 4 35.38 24.58 5.62
CA GLU A 4 34.51 23.57 4.99
C GLU A 4 33.47 23.01 5.96
N LEU A 5 32.90 23.86 6.83
CA LEU A 5 31.76 23.47 7.66
C LEU A 5 30.69 24.56 7.60
N LEU A 6 30.07 24.67 6.43
CA LEU A 6 28.74 25.25 6.29
C LEU A 6 27.79 24.49 7.21
N THR A 7 27.49 25.16 8.31
CA THR A 7 26.30 25.04 9.16
C THR A 7 25.13 24.39 8.44
N ALA A 8 24.84 23.13 8.79
CA ALA A 8 23.52 22.53 8.59
C ALA A 8 22.59 23.07 9.69
N THR A 9 22.35 24.38 9.66
CA THR A 9 21.14 24.95 10.23
C THR A 9 19.97 24.41 9.42
N VAL A 10 18.88 24.12 10.14
CA VAL A 10 17.61 23.66 9.61
C VAL A 10 17.56 22.16 9.26
N ILE A 11 17.18 21.39 10.29
CA ILE A 11 16.37 20.17 10.15
C ILE A 11 15.03 20.61 9.53
N GLU A 12 15.02 20.94 8.24
CA GLU A 12 13.80 21.30 7.51
C GLU A 12 13.24 20.07 6.81
N SER A 13 12.33 19.42 7.52
CA SER A 13 10.94 19.28 7.07
C SER A 13 10.71 19.42 5.55
N ARG A 14 11.06 18.40 4.75
CA ARG A 14 10.31 17.98 3.53
C ARG A 14 11.02 16.88 2.72
N GLU A 15 10.98 15.63 3.18
CA GLU A 15 11.09 14.50 2.24
C GLU A 15 9.96 13.47 2.42
N ARG A 16 8.90 13.75 1.66
CA ARG A 16 7.94 12.83 1.03
C ARG A 16 7.95 11.39 1.56
N LYS A 17 6.91 11.13 2.36
CA LYS A 17 6.33 9.88 2.91
C LYS A 17 6.37 8.55 2.11
N THR A 18 7.07 8.38 0.98
CA THR A 18 6.98 7.12 0.20
C THR A 18 8.27 6.57 -0.43
N ARG A 19 9.48 7.07 -0.12
CA ARG A 19 10.73 6.46 -0.66
C ARG A 19 11.83 6.11 0.36
N LEU A 20 11.69 6.49 1.62
CA LEU A 20 12.70 6.24 2.68
C LEU A 20 12.67 4.83 3.30
N ALA A 21 11.77 3.93 2.88
CA ALA A 21 11.84 2.53 3.31
C ALA A 21 13.02 1.77 2.65
N ALA A 22 13.59 2.30 1.56
CA ALA A 22 14.71 1.68 0.84
C ALA A 22 16.11 2.16 1.28
N ILE A 23 16.19 3.24 2.09
CA ILE A 23 17.47 3.78 2.60
C ILE A 23 17.89 3.09 3.91
N CYS A 24 17.07 2.21 4.48
CA CYS A 24 17.42 1.48 5.71
C CYS A 24 18.31 0.23 5.48
N LYS A 25 18.56 -0.18 4.22
CA LYS A 25 19.52 -1.28 3.90
C LYS A 25 20.89 -0.82 3.41
N ARG A 26 21.11 0.49 3.24
CA ARG A 26 22.38 1.01 2.73
C ARG A 26 23.11 1.65 3.91
N ARG A 27 24.15 0.96 4.40
CA ARG A 27 25.19 1.44 5.33
C ARG A 27 25.06 2.94 5.57
N VAL A 28 24.46 3.30 6.71
CA VAL A 28 24.44 4.69 7.16
C VAL A 28 25.90 5.04 7.45
N THR A 29 26.53 5.76 6.53
CA THR A 29 27.73 6.54 6.84
C THR A 29 27.30 7.55 7.90
N LEU A 30 27.57 7.23 9.18
CA LEU A 30 27.21 8.08 10.31
C LEU A 30 28.02 9.38 10.20
N ARG A 31 27.45 10.39 9.55
CA ARG A 31 27.92 11.77 9.67
C ARG A 31 27.68 12.18 11.13
N ARG A 32 28.75 12.60 11.81
CA ARG A 32 28.68 13.08 13.20
C ARG A 32 27.68 14.24 13.28
N TYR A 33 26.64 14.06 14.07
CA TYR A 33 25.64 15.06 14.41
C TYR A 33 25.98 15.66 15.78
N ARG A 34 26.14 16.98 15.82
CA ARG A 34 26.40 17.78 17.03
C ARG A 34 25.41 18.94 17.09
N SER A 35 24.57 18.97 18.12
CA SER A 35 23.75 20.14 18.42
C SER A 35 24.62 21.25 19.01
N LEU A 36 24.39 22.50 18.60
CA LEU A 36 25.13 23.67 19.07
C LEU A 36 24.50 24.29 20.33
N THR A 37 23.19 24.11 20.51
CA THR A 37 22.42 24.65 21.64
C THR A 37 22.29 23.64 22.77
N GLU A 38 22.28 22.34 22.47
CA GLU A 38 22.04 21.28 23.44
C GLU A 38 23.20 20.26 23.40
N PRO A 39 24.29 20.49 24.16
CA PRO A 39 25.51 19.68 24.07
C PRO A 39 25.33 18.21 24.47
N TYR A 40 24.26 17.88 25.20
CA TYR A 40 23.89 16.52 25.57
C TYR A 40 23.22 15.74 24.42
N LEU A 41 22.88 16.39 23.31
CA LEU A 41 22.30 15.79 22.10
C LEU A 41 23.36 15.76 20.98
N ASP A 42 24.49 15.12 21.29
CA ASP A 42 25.60 14.93 20.36
C ASP A 42 25.92 13.43 20.21
N SER A 43 26.18 13.03 18.97
CA SER A 43 26.63 11.67 18.61
C SER A 43 28.14 11.46 18.80
N CYS A 44 28.86 12.49 19.26
CA CYS A 44 30.31 12.46 19.45
C CYS A 44 30.78 12.10 20.88
N GLY A 45 29.88 12.04 21.86
CA GLY A 45 30.22 11.79 23.28
C GLY A 45 30.22 10.32 23.71
N ILE A 46 30.65 10.06 24.96
CA ILE A 46 30.67 8.72 25.58
C ILE A 46 29.24 8.13 25.68
N PHE A 47 28.22 8.99 25.84
CA PHE A 47 26.82 8.61 25.96
C PHE A 47 26.06 8.49 24.62
N LYS A 48 26.75 8.60 23.47
CA LYS A 48 26.12 8.64 22.14
C LYS A 48 25.14 7.48 21.89
N GLU A 49 25.50 6.26 22.30
CA GLU A 49 24.69 5.07 22.06
C GLU A 49 23.37 5.12 22.84
N ALA A 50 23.42 5.57 24.09
CA ALA A 50 22.24 5.73 24.93
C ALA A 50 21.29 6.80 24.37
N ILE A 51 21.84 7.94 23.95
CA ILE A 51 21.05 9.04 23.38
C ILE A 51 20.40 8.61 22.05
N ILE A 52 21.17 7.97 21.16
CA ILE A 52 20.66 7.47 19.88
C ILE A 52 19.56 6.42 20.12
N ALA A 53 19.74 5.52 21.08
CA ALA A 53 18.74 4.53 21.44
C ALA A 53 17.45 5.20 21.94
N ILE A 54 17.54 6.17 22.86
CA ILE A 54 16.38 6.90 23.38
C ILE A 54 15.66 7.63 22.24
N LEU A 55 16.37 8.41 21.43
CA LEU A 55 15.80 9.12 20.29
C LEU A 55 15.13 8.15 19.29
N GLY A 56 15.76 7.01 19.03
CA GLY A 56 15.20 5.96 18.19
C GLY A 56 13.90 5.38 18.75
N THR A 57 13.85 5.13 20.06
CA THR A 57 12.62 4.63 20.72
C THR A 57 11.50 5.67 20.72
N VAL A 58 11.80 6.94 20.98
CA VAL A 58 10.84 8.05 20.92
C VAL A 58 10.29 8.22 19.51
N ALA A 59 11.16 8.20 18.48
CA ALA A 59 10.74 8.27 17.09
C ALA A 59 9.82 7.08 16.71
N LYS A 60 10.12 5.87 17.20
CA LYS A 60 9.27 4.69 17.00
C LYS A 60 7.91 4.87 17.67
N GLN A 61 7.88 5.40 18.89
CA GLN A 61 6.62 5.67 19.60
C GLN A 61 5.76 6.70 18.88
N GLU A 62 6.31 7.82 18.42
CA GLU A 62 5.52 8.82 17.70
C GLU A 62 4.99 8.27 16.36
N ARG A 63 5.76 7.43 15.68
CA ARG A 63 5.29 6.74 14.47
C ARG A 63 4.08 5.84 14.76
N LEU A 64 4.09 5.09 15.87
CA LEU A 64 2.96 4.25 16.28
C LEU A 64 1.74 5.12 16.60
N ARG A 65 1.92 6.18 17.40
CA ARG A 65 0.86 7.12 17.75
C ARG A 65 0.20 7.76 16.53
N ILE A 66 0.99 8.21 15.54
CA ILE A 66 0.44 8.73 14.27
C ILE A 66 -0.33 7.65 13.51
N SER A 67 0.20 6.43 13.45
CA SER A 67 -0.46 5.31 12.76
C SER A 67 -1.81 4.95 13.39
N GLU A 68 -1.90 4.98 14.72
CA GLU A 68 -3.14 4.75 15.46
C GLU A 68 -4.19 5.82 15.13
N ARG A 69 -3.81 7.10 15.17
CA ARG A 69 -4.70 8.21 14.78
C ARG A 69 -5.22 8.05 13.35
N VAL A 70 -4.34 7.71 12.40
CA VAL A 70 -4.72 7.50 10.99
C VAL A 70 -5.65 6.30 10.85
N SER A 71 -5.36 5.19 11.53
CA SER A 71 -6.19 3.99 11.52
C SER A 71 -7.59 4.25 12.07
N ALA A 72 -7.68 4.97 13.19
CA ALA A 72 -8.95 5.38 13.79
C ALA A 72 -9.76 6.27 12.85
N GLY A 73 -9.12 7.28 12.23
CA GLY A 73 -9.76 8.16 11.26
C GLY A 73 -10.26 7.42 10.01
N LEU A 74 -9.47 6.49 9.48
CA LEU A 74 -9.88 5.64 8.35
C LEU A 74 -11.03 4.72 8.71
N ARG A 75 -11.06 4.15 9.92
CA ARG A 75 -12.15 3.31 10.40
C ARG A 75 -13.45 4.11 10.48
N HIS A 76 -13.40 5.30 11.07
CA HIS A 76 -14.56 6.18 11.15
C HIS A 76 -15.05 6.58 9.75
N ALA A 77 -14.15 6.99 8.84
CA ALA A 77 -14.51 7.35 7.47
C ALA A 77 -15.08 6.19 6.63
N ARG A 78 -14.80 4.94 7.00
CA ARG A 78 -15.42 3.76 6.37
C ARG A 78 -16.85 3.52 6.84
N LEU A 79 -17.15 3.80 8.11
CA LEU A 79 -18.48 3.59 8.71
C LEU A 79 -19.44 4.73 8.36
N THR A 80 -18.99 5.97 8.56
CA THR A 80 -19.82 7.17 8.42
C THR A 80 -19.69 7.84 7.05
N GLY A 81 -18.72 7.40 6.24
CA GLY A 81 -18.32 8.10 5.01
C GLY A 81 -17.38 9.26 5.30
N THR A 82 -16.91 9.91 4.23
CA THR A 82 -16.10 11.14 4.34
C THR A 82 -16.98 12.38 4.51
N ARG A 83 -16.41 13.57 4.69
CA ARG A 83 -17.19 14.83 4.75
C ARG A 83 -18.11 15.06 3.54
N SER A 84 -17.82 14.45 2.40
CA SER A 84 -18.66 14.48 1.20
C SER A 84 -19.75 13.39 1.17
N GLY A 85 -19.92 12.61 2.25
CA GLY A 85 -20.84 11.49 2.35
C GLY A 85 -20.43 10.24 1.57
N ARG A 86 -19.38 10.30 0.76
CA ARG A 86 -18.92 9.19 -0.09
C ARG A 86 -17.96 8.26 0.68
N PRO A 87 -17.99 6.95 0.38
CA PRO A 87 -17.04 6.00 0.96
C PRO A 87 -15.61 6.37 0.56
N ILE A 88 -14.66 6.09 1.45
CA ILE A 88 -13.25 6.40 1.21
C ILE A 88 -12.65 5.53 0.10
N GLY A 89 -12.04 6.16 -0.90
CA GLY A 89 -11.31 5.49 -2.00
C GLY A 89 -11.93 5.68 -3.38
N ARG A 90 -11.38 4.95 -4.37
CA ARG A 90 -11.89 4.98 -5.75
C ARG A 90 -13.21 4.22 -5.83
N PRO A 91 -14.28 4.78 -6.42
CA PRO A 91 -15.53 4.07 -6.60
C PRO A 91 -15.30 2.78 -7.38
N ARG A 92 -15.98 1.70 -6.99
CA ARG A 92 -15.90 0.43 -7.71
C ARG A 92 -16.52 0.62 -9.09
N LEU A 93 -15.81 0.18 -10.12
CA LEU A 93 -16.37 0.12 -11.47
C LEU A 93 -17.45 -0.97 -11.49
N VAL A 94 -18.71 -0.56 -11.65
CA VAL A 94 -19.85 -1.46 -11.77
C VAL A 94 -20.10 -1.70 -13.25
N PHE A 95 -20.01 -2.96 -13.67
CA PHE A 95 -20.37 -3.42 -15.00
C PHE A 95 -20.72 -4.90 -14.94
N ASP A 96 -21.41 -5.40 -15.96
CA ASP A 96 -21.80 -6.80 -16.04
C ASP A 96 -20.59 -7.71 -16.31
N ARG A 97 -20.21 -8.45 -15.27
CA ARG A 97 -19.07 -9.39 -15.31
C ARG A 97 -19.44 -10.70 -15.98
N ALA A 98 -20.71 -11.13 -15.88
CA ALA A 98 -21.16 -12.37 -16.50
C ALA A 98 -21.12 -12.23 -18.02
N LYS A 99 -21.62 -11.09 -18.54
CA LYS A 99 -21.53 -10.77 -19.97
C LYS A 99 -20.08 -10.69 -20.47
N ALA A 100 -19.15 -10.18 -19.65
CA ALA A 100 -17.74 -10.16 -20.00
C ALA A 100 -17.13 -11.57 -20.16
N VAL A 101 -17.59 -12.54 -19.38
CA VAL A 101 -17.17 -13.94 -19.49
C VAL A 101 -17.84 -14.61 -20.69
N GLN A 102 -19.14 -14.43 -20.88
CA GLN A 102 -19.87 -14.96 -22.04
C GLN A 102 -19.24 -14.52 -23.36
N LEU A 103 -19.03 -13.20 -23.54
CA LEU A 103 -18.36 -12.67 -24.72
C LEU A 103 -16.94 -13.24 -24.92
N ARG A 104 -16.28 -13.64 -23.84
CA ARG A 104 -14.96 -14.26 -23.93
C ARG A 104 -15.04 -15.73 -24.35
N LEU A 105 -16.06 -16.46 -23.90
CA LEU A 105 -16.36 -17.84 -24.34
C LEU A 105 -16.77 -17.86 -25.82
N GLU A 106 -17.49 -16.85 -26.27
CA GLU A 106 -17.81 -16.60 -27.69
C GLU A 106 -16.58 -16.25 -28.56
N GLY A 107 -15.39 -16.10 -27.97
CA GLY A 107 -14.15 -15.84 -28.70
C GLY A 107 -13.88 -14.38 -29.07
N VAL A 108 -14.67 -13.42 -28.55
CA VAL A 108 -14.49 -11.99 -28.86
C VAL A 108 -13.16 -11.46 -28.29
N SER A 109 -12.51 -10.56 -29.03
CA SER A 109 -11.24 -9.97 -28.59
C SER A 109 -11.42 -9.04 -27.38
N TRP A 110 -10.39 -8.96 -26.53
CA TRP A 110 -10.41 -8.11 -25.33
C TRP A 110 -10.71 -6.63 -25.59
N ARG A 111 -10.25 -6.10 -26.74
CA ARG A 111 -10.50 -4.71 -27.12
C ARG A 111 -11.97 -4.49 -27.50
N GLN A 112 -12.58 -5.44 -28.20
CA GLN A 112 -14.00 -5.37 -28.56
C GLN A 112 -14.90 -5.52 -27.32
N ILE A 113 -14.56 -6.44 -26.40
CA ILE A 113 -15.27 -6.59 -25.12
C ILE A 113 -15.23 -5.29 -24.31
N ALA A 114 -14.06 -4.69 -24.19
CA ALA A 114 -13.85 -3.42 -23.50
C ALA A 114 -14.72 -2.28 -24.08
N ARG A 115 -14.76 -2.16 -25.42
CA ARG A 115 -15.61 -1.18 -26.10
C ARG A 115 -17.10 -1.43 -25.87
N ARG A 116 -17.55 -2.68 -26.02
CA ARG A 116 -18.97 -3.06 -25.81
C ARG A 116 -19.46 -2.80 -24.39
N LEU A 117 -18.58 -2.98 -23.40
CA LEU A 117 -18.90 -2.82 -21.97
C LEU A 117 -18.53 -1.43 -21.42
N GLY A 118 -17.92 -0.55 -22.21
CA GLY A 118 -17.49 0.79 -21.77
C GLY A 118 -16.40 0.76 -20.68
N VAL A 119 -15.60 -0.31 -20.60
CA VAL A 119 -14.57 -0.48 -19.57
C VAL A 119 -13.17 -0.57 -20.18
N SER A 120 -12.14 -0.31 -19.37
CA SER A 120 -10.76 -0.53 -19.84
C SER A 120 -10.46 -2.02 -20.03
N VAL A 121 -9.58 -2.33 -21.00
CA VAL A 121 -9.13 -3.71 -21.28
C VAL A 121 -8.57 -4.40 -20.02
N ALA A 122 -7.83 -3.66 -19.20
CA ALA A 122 -7.30 -4.15 -17.93
C ALA A 122 -8.41 -4.54 -16.94
N SER A 123 -9.52 -3.79 -16.91
CA SER A 123 -10.68 -4.08 -16.05
C SER A 123 -11.43 -5.32 -16.53
N ALA A 124 -11.65 -5.45 -17.84
CA ALA A 124 -12.26 -6.65 -18.43
C ALA A 124 -11.43 -7.92 -18.15
N ARG A 125 -10.10 -7.86 -18.35
CA ARG A 125 -9.19 -8.96 -18.03
C ARG A 125 -9.17 -9.31 -16.55
N ARG A 126 -9.17 -8.30 -15.67
CA ARG A 126 -9.22 -8.50 -14.21
C ARG A 126 -10.54 -9.15 -13.79
N ALA A 127 -11.66 -8.70 -14.34
CA ALA A 127 -12.96 -9.31 -14.08
C ALA A 127 -13.01 -10.76 -14.55
N TYR A 128 -12.54 -11.06 -15.77
CA TYR A 128 -12.46 -12.43 -16.26
C TYR A 128 -11.58 -13.34 -15.38
N ARG A 129 -10.41 -12.86 -14.91
CA ARG A 129 -9.56 -13.63 -13.99
C ARG A 129 -10.21 -13.89 -12.64
N ALA A 130 -11.00 -12.93 -12.13
CA ALA A 130 -11.65 -13.04 -10.84
C ALA A 130 -12.95 -13.86 -10.88
N PHE A 131 -13.71 -13.78 -11.97
CA PHE A 131 -15.01 -14.46 -12.14
C PHE A 131 -14.91 -15.77 -12.91
N GLY A 132 -14.00 -15.87 -13.88
CA GLY A 132 -13.84 -17.07 -14.72
C GLY A 132 -13.42 -18.29 -13.92
N THR A 133 -12.57 -18.12 -12.89
CA THR A 133 -12.24 -19.20 -11.94
C THR A 133 -13.48 -19.71 -11.20
N CYS A 134 -14.31 -18.79 -10.71
CA CYS A 134 -15.51 -19.13 -9.94
C CYS A 134 -16.61 -19.85 -10.76
N ILE A 135 -16.74 -19.57 -12.07
CA ILE A 135 -17.72 -20.26 -12.93
C ILE A 135 -17.29 -21.70 -13.21
N LEU A 136 -16.00 -21.93 -13.52
CA LEU A 136 -15.46 -23.28 -13.71
C LEU A 136 -15.62 -24.12 -12.42
N ASP A 137 -15.42 -23.51 -11.25
CA ASP A 137 -15.62 -24.17 -9.95
C ASP A 137 -17.10 -24.53 -9.68
N ARG A 138 -18.06 -23.77 -10.24
CA ARG A 138 -19.50 -24.05 -10.12
C ARG A 138 -19.95 -25.17 -11.05
N GLU A 139 -19.49 -25.18 -12.30
CA GLU A 139 -19.77 -26.27 -13.24
C GLU A 139 -19.25 -27.63 -12.73
N GLN A 140 -18.11 -27.66 -12.02
CA GLN A 140 -17.59 -28.89 -11.40
C GLN A 140 -18.35 -29.36 -10.15
N LYS A 141 -19.11 -28.48 -9.47
CA LYS A 141 -19.96 -28.87 -8.34
C LYS A 141 -21.38 -29.26 -8.77
N GLN A 142 -21.84 -28.79 -9.92
CA GLN A 142 -23.17 -29.08 -10.46
C GLN A 142 -23.28 -30.47 -11.14
N SER A 143 -22.17 -31.22 -11.25
CA SER A 143 -22.14 -32.61 -11.76
C SER A 143 -21.91 -33.66 -10.65
N PRO A 144 -22.81 -33.79 -9.65
CA PRO A 144 -22.70 -34.87 -8.67
C PRO A 144 -22.90 -36.27 -9.30
N LEU A 145 -23.39 -36.37 -10.54
CA LEU A 145 -23.59 -37.66 -11.22
C LEU A 145 -22.31 -38.28 -11.81
N ALA A 146 -21.24 -37.51 -12.03
CA ALA A 146 -20.00 -38.05 -12.61
C ALA A 146 -19.11 -38.77 -11.57
N LYS A 147 -19.29 -38.49 -10.26
CA LYS A 147 -18.50 -39.11 -9.18
C LYS A 147 -19.02 -40.48 -8.72
N ALA A 148 -20.26 -40.83 -9.05
CA ALA A 148 -20.85 -42.13 -8.72
C ALA A 148 -20.50 -43.24 -9.73
N ALA A 149 -20.07 -42.88 -10.95
CA ALA A 149 -19.77 -43.85 -12.01
C ALA A 149 -18.33 -44.40 -11.99
N GLN A 150 -17.47 -43.91 -11.08
CA GLN A 150 -16.06 -44.31 -10.97
C GLN A 150 -15.79 -45.29 -9.81
N SER A 151 -16.84 -45.78 -9.14
CA SER A 151 -16.74 -46.70 -7.98
C SER A 151 -17.42 -48.07 -8.20
N LEU A 152 -17.61 -48.46 -9.46
CA LEU A 152 -17.92 -49.84 -9.89
C LEU A 152 -16.77 -50.32 -10.77
#